data_AF-A0A4U9XMB9-F1
#
_entry.id   AF-A0A4U9XMB9-F1
#
_cell.length_a   1.000
_cell.length_b   1.000
_cell.length_c   1.000
_cell.angle_alpha   90.00
_cell.angle_beta   90.00
_cell.angle_gamma   90.00
#
_symmetry.space_group_name_H-M   'P 1'
#
loop_
_entity.id
_entity.type
_entity.pdbx_description
1 polymer ?
#
loop_
_entity_poly.entity_id
_entity_poly.type
_entity_poly.pdbx_seq_one_letter_code
_entity_poly.pdbx_strand_id
1 'polypeptide(L)' 'MTKKEVIAFLTEQRDLRLVGYEWGKDDISEFEKWQLAQANKFLDVIEWIEEEVEE' A
#
# COMPACT_ATOMS: atom_id res chain seq x y z
N MET A 1 -16.55 3.49 11.39
CA MET A 1 -15.16 3.66 10.95
C MET A 1 -15.06 5.02 10.30
N THR A 2 -14.16 5.88 10.77
CA THR A 2 -13.89 7.21 10.22
C THR A 2 -12.93 7.11 9.02
N LYS A 3 -12.88 8.13 8.16
CA LYS A 3 -11.89 8.21 7.07
C LYS A 3 -10.46 7.98 7.57
N LYS A 4 -10.10 8.60 8.70
CA LYS A 4 -8.79 8.44 9.34
C LYS A 4 -8.50 6.99 9.75
N GLU A 5 -9.49 6.30 10.32
CA GLU A 5 -9.36 4.88 10.70
C GLU A 5 -9.21 3.97 9.46
N VAL A 6 -9.95 4.26 8.38
CA VAL A 6 -9.83 3.51 7.12
C VAL A 6 -8.46 3.70 6.49
N ILE A 7 -7.96 4.94 6.40
CA ILE A 7 -6.62 5.23 5.87
C ILE A 7 -5.54 4.56 6.74
N ALA A 8 -5.66 4.65 8.07
CA ALA A 8 -4.70 4.01 8.97
C ALA A 8 -4.66 2.48 8.79
N PHE A 9 -5.83 1.84 8.66
CA PHE A 9 -5.93 0.42 8.40
C PHE A 9 -5.31 0.03 7.05
N LEU A 10 -5.63 0.75 5.97
CA LEU A 10 -5.09 0.46 4.64
C LEU A 10 -3.57 0.71 4.59
N THR A 11 -3.07 1.72 5.30
CA THR A 11 -1.64 1.99 5.44
C THR A 11 -0.94 0.83 6.14
N GLU A 12 -1.49 0.31 7.25
CA GLU A 12 -0.95 -0.87 7.91
C GLU A 12 -0.96 -2.10 6.98
N GLN A 13 -2.04 -2.30 6.22
CA GLN A 13 -2.09 -3.37 5.23
C GLN A 13 -1.00 -3.21 4.17
N ARG A 14 -0.80 -2.02 3.60
CA ARG A 14 0.27 -1.73 2.65
C ARG A 14 1.64 -2.07 3.23
N ASP A 15 1.95 -1.58 4.43
CA ASP A 15 3.27 -1.70 5.04
C ASP A 15 3.61 -3.17 5.34
N LEU A 16 2.62 -3.99 5.71
CA LEU A 16 2.80 -5.44 5.86
C LEU A 16 3.25 -6.15 4.58
N ARG A 17 2.87 -5.65 3.39
CA ARG A 17 3.28 -6.22 2.09
C ARG A 17 4.70 -5.79 1.71
N LEU A 18 5.24 -4.75 2.34
CA LEU A 18 6.59 -4.24 2.11
C LEU A 18 7.62 -4.81 3.09
N VAL A 19 7.19 -5.61 4.08
CA VAL A 19 8.10 -6.25 5.04
C VAL A 19 9.05 -7.18 4.32
N GLY A 20 10.35 -6.95 4.48
CA GLY A 20 11.40 -7.74 3.84
C GLY A 20 11.72 -7.32 2.40
N TYR A 21 10.99 -6.35 1.83
CA TYR A 21 11.38 -5.75 0.56
C TYR A 21 12.59 -4.84 0.75
N GLU A 22 13.71 -5.20 0.12
CA GLU A 22 14.89 -4.34 0.06
C GLU A 22 14.88 -3.55 -1.23
N TRP A 23 14.81 -2.22 -1.10
CA TRP A 23 14.93 -1.31 -2.23
C TRP A 23 16.28 -1.50 -2.95
N GLY A 24 16.22 -1.69 -4.27
CA GLY A 24 17.41 -1.83 -5.11
C GLY A 24 17.94 -3.27 -5.24
N LYS A 25 17.21 -4.28 -4.76
CA LYS A 25 17.44 -5.66 -5.20
C LYS A 25 16.82 -5.87 -6.58
N ASP A 26 17.68 -6.13 -7.56
CA ASP A 26 17.26 -6.38 -8.95
C ASP A 26 16.62 -7.76 -9.14
N ASP A 27 16.89 -8.71 -8.25
CA ASP A 27 16.36 -10.08 -8.31
C ASP A 27 15.35 -10.31 -7.18
N ILE A 28 14.11 -9.88 -7.44
CA ILE A 28 12.96 -10.16 -6.58
C ILE A 28 12.13 -11.30 -7.16
N SER A 29 11.72 -12.21 -6.30
CA SER A 29 10.87 -13.35 -6.65
C SER A 29 9.50 -12.90 -7.16
N GLU A 30 8.80 -13.78 -7.88
CA GLU A 30 7.42 -13.52 -8.33
C GLU A 30 6.46 -13.23 -7.16
N PHE A 31 6.71 -13.82 -5.99
CA PHE A 31 5.94 -13.52 -4.79
C PHE A 31 6.19 -12.10 -4.29
N GLU A 32 7.45 -11.65 -4.25
CA GLU A 32 7.78 -10.27 -3.86
C GLU A 32 7.23 -9.25 -4.86
N LYS A 33 7.28 -9.53 -6.17
CA LYS A 33 6.61 -8.71 -7.19
C LYS A 33 5.11 -8.61 -6.95
N TRP A 34 4.47 -9.73 -6.62
CA TRP A 34 3.04 -9.74 -6.30
C TRP A 34 2.73 -8.92 -5.04
N GLN A 35 3.53 -9.05 -3.98
CA GLN A 35 3.39 -8.26 -2.75
C GLN A 35 3.51 -6.75 -3.03
N LEU A 36 4.49 -6.34 -3.84
CA LEU A 36 4.64 -4.95 -4.27
C LEU A 36 3.43 -4.43 -5.05
N ALA A 37 2.92 -5.22 -5.99
CA ALA A 37 1.74 -4.86 -6.75
C ALA A 37 0.52 -4.66 -5.83
N GLN A 38 0.37 -5.48 -4.78
CA GLN A 38 -0.66 -5.29 -3.77
C GLN A 38 -0.43 -4.02 -2.94
N ALA A 39 0.81 -3.75 -2.52
CA ALA A 39 1.15 -2.52 -1.79
C ALA A 39 0.80 -1.26 -2.60
N ASN A 40 1.14 -1.24 -3.89
CA ASN A 40 0.78 -0.13 -4.78
C ASN A 40 -0.74 0.02 -4.90
N LYS A 41 -1.51 -1.08 -4.96
CA LYS A 41 -2.97 -1.01 -4.98
C LYS A 41 -3.55 -0.40 -3.70
N PHE A 42 -2.97 -0.67 -2.53
CA PHE A 42 -3.38 0.00 -1.31
C PHE A 42 -3.09 1.49 -1.34
N LEU A 43 -1.93 1.88 -1.88
CA LEU A 43 -1.58 3.30 -2.06
C LEU A 43 -2.58 4.01 -2.98
N ASP A 44 -2.88 3.44 -4.16
CA ASP A 44 -3.87 3.99 -5.11
C ASP A 44 -5.22 4.28 -4.42
N VAL A 45 -5.69 3.35 -3.57
CA VAL A 45 -6.97 3.49 -2.85
C VAL A 45 -6.88 4.52 -1.74
N ILE A 46 -5.76 4.60 -1.02
CA ILE A 46 -5.55 5.62 0.01
C ILE A 46 -5.60 7.02 -0.64
N GLU A 47 -4.87 7.21 -1.74
CA GLU A 47 -4.83 8.48 -2.48
C GLU A 47 -6.23 8.87 -2.96
N TRP A 48 -6.97 7.93 -3.56
CA TRP A 48 -8.36 8.18 -3.96
C TRP A 48 -9.26 8.59 -2.78
N ILE A 49 -9.17 7.91 -1.63
CA ILE A 49 -9.93 8.28 -0.43
C ILE A 49 -9.52 9.66 0.07
N GLU A 50 -8.24 10.03 -0.05
CA GLU A 50 -7.70 11.32 0.33
C GLU A 50 -8.27 12.45 -0.54
N GLU A 51 -8.28 12.26 -1.86
CA GLU A 51 -8.79 13.21 -2.89
C GLU A 51 -10.30 13.48 -2.81
N GLU A 52 -11.14 12.48 -2.50
CA GLU A 52 -12.61 12.62 -2.37
C GLU A 52 -13.07 13.54 -1.20
N VAL A 53 -12.15 14.26 -0.55
CA VAL A 53 -12.45 15.25 0.51
C VAL A 53 -11.99 16.67 0.16
N GLU A 54 -11.48 16.90 -1.05
CA GLU A 54 -11.21 18.27 -1.54
C GLU A 54 -12.44 19.00 -2.15
N GLU A 55 -13.66 18.49 -1.99
CA GLU A 55 -14.91 19.18 -2.39
C GLU A 55 -15.60 19.97 -1.25
#